data_AF-A0A4S2MDS8-F1
#
_entry.id   AF-A0A4S2MDS8-F1
#
_cell.length_a   1.000
_cell.length_b   1.000
_cell.length_c   1.000
_cell.angle_alpha   90.00
_cell.angle_beta   90.00
_cell.angle_gamma   90.00
#
_symmetry.space_group_name_H-M   'P 1'
#
loop_
_entity.id
_entity.type
_entity.pdbx_description
1 polymer ?
#
loop_
_entity_poly.entity_id
_entity_poly.type
_entity_poly.pdbx_seq_one_letter_code
_entity_poly.pdbx_strand_id
1 'polypeptide(L)'
;MTPLVLTVLGYASVFSVVELGTLISCGILSALIRYMIIPNVVWQQSLDFTFNTTCPVGAQTLNNMCGFPTAEFPLSFDGEPVLTMGQEYAISAHLHFPDSDNNRLSGMSILTLELVDNTENTIKMFRKPVSRCRALRVRPAFTGQ
;
A
#
# COMPACT_ATOMS: atom_id res chain seq x y z
N MET A 1 4.48 48.47 39.46
CA MET A 1 4.17 48.08 38.06
C MET A 1 3.08 49.04 37.57
N THR A 2 3.29 49.72 36.44
CA THR A 2 2.32 50.67 35.90
C THR A 2 1.11 49.92 35.31
N PRO A 3 -0.11 50.50 35.36
CA PRO A 3 -1.33 49.83 34.89
C PRO A 3 -1.25 49.38 33.43
N LEU A 4 -0.46 50.09 32.62
CA LEU A 4 -0.19 49.80 31.22
C LEU A 4 0.61 48.50 31.00
N VAL A 5 1.50 48.16 31.94
CA VAL A 5 2.29 46.90 31.88
C VAL A 5 1.40 45.69 32.15
N LEU A 6 0.40 45.84 33.03
CA LEU A 6 -0.55 44.78 33.37
C LEU A 6 -1.47 44.43 32.19
N THR A 7 -1.95 45.44 31.46
CA THR A 7 -2.79 45.25 30.26
C THR A 7 -2.00 44.57 29.14
N VAL A 8 -0.75 44.99 28.89
CA VAL A 8 0.10 44.39 27.86
C VAL A 8 0.40 42.92 28.17
N LEU A 9 0.72 42.59 29.43
CA LEU A 9 0.89 41.20 29.88
C LEU A 9 -0.40 40.38 29.73
N GLY A 10 -1.56 40.98 30.01
CA GLY A 10 -2.86 40.37 29.77
C GLY A 10 -3.07 39.99 28.30
N TYR A 11 -2.87 40.95 27.38
CA TYR A 11 -2.99 40.69 25.93
C TYR A 11 -2.00 39.65 25.43
N ALA A 12 -0.74 39.70 25.88
CA ALA A 12 0.28 38.72 25.51
C ALA A 12 -0.09 37.30 25.98
N SER A 13 -0.66 37.17 27.18
CA SER A 13 -1.08 35.87 27.70
C SER A 13 -2.25 35.26 26.90
N VAL A 14 -3.25 36.08 26.54
CA VAL A 14 -4.38 35.62 25.73
C VAL A 14 -3.92 35.24 24.33
N PHE A 15 -3.06 36.05 23.71
CA PHE A 15 -2.47 35.75 22.41
C PHE A 15 -1.70 34.41 22.45
N SER A 16 -0.89 34.20 23.48
CA SER A 16 -0.12 32.96 23.63
C SER A 16 -1.00 31.73 23.85
N VAL A 17 -2.09 31.84 24.60
CA VAL A 17 -3.06 30.74 24.79
C VAL A 17 -3.81 30.41 23.49
N VAL A 18 -4.19 31.43 22.71
CA VAL A 18 -4.86 31.23 21.42
C VAL A 18 -3.94 30.52 20.43
N GLU A 19 -2.69 30.97 20.30
CA GLU A 19 -1.68 30.34 19.43
C GLU A 19 -1.37 28.90 19.86
N LEU A 20 -1.26 28.64 21.16
CA LEU A 20 -1.04 27.27 21.65
C LEU A 20 -2.26 26.37 21.37
N GLY A 21 -3.48 26.90 21.53
CA GLY A 21 -4.72 26.20 21.24
C GLY A 21 -4.88 25.86 19.74
N THR A 22 -4.52 26.78 18.85
CA THR A 22 -4.55 26.54 17.40
C THR A 22 -3.50 25.51 16.98
N LEU A 23 -2.29 25.56 17.54
CA LEU A 23 -1.26 24.56 17.29
C LEU A 23 -1.67 23.16 17.75
N ILE A 24 -2.24 23.04 18.95
CA ILE A 24 -2.71 21.75 19.49
C ILE A 24 -3.88 21.21 18.65
N SER A 25 -4.86 22.04 18.33
CA SER A 25 -6.02 21.61 17.53
C SER A 25 -5.63 21.18 16.11
N CYS A 26 -4.71 21.89 15.46
CA CYS A 26 -4.17 21.50 14.15
C CYS A 26 -3.38 20.18 14.25
N GLY A 27 -2.57 20.01 15.31
CA GLY A 27 -1.86 18.78 15.60
C GLY A 27 -2.80 17.57 15.74
N ILE A 28 -3.84 17.70 16.57
CA ILE A 28 -4.84 16.65 16.79
C ILE A 28 -5.60 16.34 15.50
N LEU A 29 -6.04 17.35 14.76
CA LEU A 29 -6.75 17.15 13.49
C LEU A 29 -5.88 16.40 12.48
N SER A 30 -4.59 16.78 12.36
CA SER A 30 -3.65 16.11 11.47
C SER A 30 -3.40 14.66 11.87
N ALA A 31 -3.35 14.36 13.17
CA ALA A 31 -3.20 13.01 13.69
C ALA A 31 -4.45 12.16 13.42
N LEU A 32 -5.65 12.72 13.63
CA LEU A 32 -6.91 12.05 13.34
C LEU A 32 -7.07 11.73 11.85
N ILE A 33 -6.75 12.69 10.97
CA ILE A 33 -6.77 12.45 9.51
C ILE A 33 -5.83 11.31 9.15
N ARG A 34 -4.60 11.29 9.69
CA ARG A 34 -3.66 10.18 9.46
C ARG A 34 -4.20 8.85 9.99
N TYR A 35 -4.80 8.85 11.17
CA TYR A 35 -5.38 7.65 11.76
C TYR A 35 -6.51 7.08 10.90
N MET A 36 -7.37 7.93 10.34
CA MET A 36 -8.47 7.51 9.46
C MET A 36 -7.99 7.05 8.07
N ILE A 37 -6.83 7.52 7.61
CA ILE A 37 -6.24 7.11 6.31
C ILE A 37 -5.48 5.79 6.42
N ILE A 38 -4.93 5.45 7.59
CA ILE A 38 -4.22 4.18 7.78
C ILE A 38 -5.27 3.06 7.77
N PRO A 39 -5.33 2.23 6.72
CA PRO A 39 -6.25 1.11 6.71
C PRO A 39 -5.85 0.17 7.84
N ASN A 40 -6.80 -0.18 8.70
CA ASN A 40 -6.56 -1.22 9.69
C ASN A 40 -6.35 -2.53 8.92
N VAL A 41 -5.16 -3.13 9.03
CA VAL A 41 -4.84 -4.37 8.33
C VAL A 41 -5.59 -5.50 9.03
N VAL A 42 -6.74 -5.88 8.48
CA VAL A 42 -7.60 -6.92 9.05
C VAL A 42 -6.96 -8.29 8.93
N TRP A 43 -6.20 -8.52 7.85
CA TRP A 43 -5.63 -9.83 7.53
C TRP A 43 -4.40 -9.71 6.64
N GLN A 44 -3.38 -10.52 6.93
CA GLN A 44 -2.14 -10.62 6.15
C GLN A 44 -1.67 -12.07 6.12
N GLN A 45 -1.37 -12.58 4.91
CA GLN A 45 -0.82 -13.91 4.71
C GLN A 45 0.37 -13.84 3.76
N SER A 46 1.41 -14.61 4.05
CA SER A 46 2.52 -14.86 3.13
C SER A 46 2.11 -15.92 2.11
N LEU A 47 2.32 -15.62 0.83
CA LEU A 47 2.00 -16.52 -0.27
C LEU A 47 3.27 -17.07 -0.89
N ASP A 48 3.31 -18.38 -1.07
CA ASP A 48 4.37 -19.06 -1.79
C ASP A 48 3.91 -19.33 -3.23
N PHE A 49 4.71 -18.89 -4.20
CA PHE A 49 4.39 -19.09 -5.61
C PHE A 49 4.79 -20.49 -6.07
N THR A 50 3.87 -21.13 -6.77
CA THR A 50 4.09 -22.41 -7.43
C THR A 50 4.40 -22.20 -8.90
N PHE A 51 5.29 -23.03 -9.44
CA PHE A 51 5.73 -22.97 -10.84
C PHE A 51 5.50 -24.33 -11.48
N ASN A 52 4.92 -24.33 -12.68
CA ASN A 52 4.89 -25.54 -13.48
C ASN A 52 6.26 -25.75 -14.15
N THR A 53 6.91 -26.86 -13.80
CA THR A 53 8.19 -27.31 -14.37
C THR A 53 8.00 -28.35 -15.48
N THR A 54 6.78 -28.86 -15.67
CA THR A 54 6.45 -29.79 -16.76
C THR A 54 6.11 -29.02 -18.03
N CYS A 55 7.10 -28.91 -18.90
CA CYS A 55 7.00 -28.19 -20.17
C CYS A 55 6.45 -29.12 -21.26
N PRO A 56 5.53 -28.65 -22.11
CA PRO A 56 5.19 -29.36 -23.33
C PRO A 56 6.44 -29.46 -24.23
N VAL A 57 6.58 -30.61 -24.90
CA VAL A 57 7.76 -30.95 -25.70
C VAL A 57 7.96 -29.90 -26.80
N GLY A 58 9.08 -29.15 -26.75
CA GLY A 58 9.41 -28.08 -27.72
C GLY A 58 9.30 -26.64 -27.19
N ALA A 59 8.86 -26.42 -25.96
CA ALA A 59 8.88 -25.09 -25.34
C ALA A 59 10.30 -24.72 -24.87
N GLN A 60 10.76 -23.50 -25.20
CA GLN A 60 12.02 -22.97 -24.67
C GLN A 60 11.87 -22.72 -23.16
N THR A 61 12.65 -23.42 -22.35
CA THR A 61 12.69 -23.24 -20.91
C THR A 61 13.50 -21.99 -20.58
N LEU A 62 12.90 -20.97 -19.98
CA LEU A 62 13.65 -19.91 -19.31
C LEU A 62 13.83 -20.34 -17.85
N ASN A 63 15.04 -20.75 -17.46
CA ASN A 63 15.38 -21.20 -16.09
C ASN A 63 14.48 -22.33 -15.55
N ASN A 64 14.19 -23.36 -16.36
CA ASN A 64 13.38 -24.53 -15.98
C ASN A 64 11.93 -24.23 -15.54
N MET A 65 11.42 -23.02 -15.83
CA MET A 65 10.03 -22.65 -15.60
C MET A 65 9.31 -22.56 -16.93
N CYS A 66 8.12 -23.16 -17.00
CA CYS A 66 7.32 -23.21 -18.23
C CYS A 66 5.93 -22.60 -18.10
N GLY A 67 5.51 -22.30 -16.88
CA GLY A 67 4.31 -21.53 -16.60
C GLY A 67 4.63 -20.20 -15.93
N PHE A 68 3.63 -19.32 -15.91
CA PHE A 68 3.65 -18.17 -15.04
C PHE A 68 3.51 -18.61 -13.58
N PRO A 69 4.14 -17.90 -12.62
CA PRO A 69 3.95 -18.17 -11.20
C PRO A 69 2.48 -17.96 -10.81
N THR A 70 1.91 -18.92 -10.10
CA THR A 70 0.56 -18.82 -9.54
C THR A 70 0.58 -19.12 -8.05
N ALA A 71 -0.31 -18.46 -7.31
CA ALA A 71 -0.51 -18.69 -5.88
C ALA A 71 -2.01 -18.60 -5.59
N GLU A 72 -2.51 -19.58 -4.86
CA GLU A 72 -3.91 -19.65 -4.42
C GLU A 72 -3.94 -19.53 -2.91
N PHE A 73 -4.94 -18.82 -2.39
CA PHE A 73 -5.11 -18.66 -0.96
C PHE A 73 -6.59 -18.65 -0.58
N PRO A 74 -6.95 -19.34 0.51
CA PRO A 74 -8.33 -19.33 0.98
C PRO A 74 -8.67 -17.96 1.58
N LEU A 75 -9.85 -17.44 1.22
CA LEU A 75 -10.45 -16.25 1.83
C LEU A 75 -11.31 -16.60 3.07
N SER A 76 -11.02 -17.74 3.71
CA SER A 76 -11.61 -18.16 4.97
C SER A 76 -10.52 -18.51 5.97
N PHE A 77 -10.74 -18.17 7.24
CA PHE A 77 -9.84 -18.48 8.34
C PHE A 77 -10.65 -19.13 9.46
N ASP A 78 -10.23 -20.32 9.89
CA ASP A 78 -10.92 -21.10 10.93
C ASP A 78 -12.42 -21.34 10.65
N GLY A 79 -12.78 -21.48 9.37
CA GLY A 79 -14.16 -21.67 8.93
C GLY A 79 -14.98 -20.39 8.75
N GLU A 80 -14.47 -19.23 9.16
CA GLU A 80 -15.14 -17.94 9.01
C GLU A 80 -14.64 -17.19 7.76
N PRO A 81 -15.54 -16.58 6.96
CA PRO A 81 -15.14 -15.79 5.80
C PRO A 81 -14.45 -14.49 6.22
N VAL A 82 -13.30 -14.18 5.62
CA VAL A 82 -12.54 -12.95 5.90
C VAL A 82 -13.28 -11.71 5.37
N LEU A 83 -14.09 -11.88 4.33
CA LEU A 83 -14.84 -10.81 3.68
C LEU A 83 -16.30 -10.86 4.12
N THR A 84 -16.77 -9.80 4.78
CA THR A 84 -18.18 -9.63 5.13
C THR A 84 -18.92 -8.95 3.98
N MET A 85 -20.08 -9.48 3.61
CA MET A 85 -20.90 -8.88 2.56
C MET A 85 -21.35 -7.45 2.93
N GLY A 86 -21.26 -6.53 1.98
CA GLY A 86 -21.70 -5.14 2.15
C GLY A 86 -20.65 -4.17 2.69
N GLN A 87 -19.44 -4.64 2.99
CA GLN A 87 -18.30 -3.78 3.35
C GLN A 87 -17.32 -3.63 2.17
N GLU A 88 -16.73 -2.44 2.06
CA GLU A 88 -15.67 -2.16 1.09
C GLU A 88 -14.32 -2.63 1.66
N TYR A 89 -13.56 -3.38 0.84
CA TYR A 89 -12.24 -3.88 1.21
C TYR A 89 -11.18 -3.41 0.23
N ALA A 90 -10.01 -3.09 0.76
CA ALA A 90 -8.80 -2.83 -0.01
C ALA A 90 -7.84 -4.02 0.14
N ILE A 91 -7.33 -4.51 -1.00
CA ILE A 91 -6.34 -5.59 -1.03
C ILE A 91 -5.01 -4.98 -1.45
N SER A 92 -3.96 -5.23 -0.66
CA SER A 92 -2.59 -4.85 -0.98
C SER A 92 -1.74 -6.10 -1.16
N ALA A 93 -0.97 -6.16 -2.24
CA ALA A 93 -0.02 -7.25 -2.50
C ALA A 93 1.41 -6.68 -2.44
N HIS A 94 2.22 -7.23 -1.54
CA HIS A 94 3.62 -6.86 -1.39
C HIS A 94 4.50 -7.94 -2.01
N LEU A 95 5.03 -7.66 -3.20
CA LEU A 95 5.90 -8.58 -3.94
C LEU A 95 7.36 -8.23 -3.67
N HIS A 96 8.13 -9.19 -3.18
CA HIS A 96 9.57 -9.04 -3.04
C HIS A 96 10.27 -9.57 -4.30
N PHE A 97 11.04 -8.70 -4.93
CA PHE A 97 11.80 -9.04 -6.13
C PHE A 97 13.30 -8.87 -5.84
N PRO A 98 14.18 -9.83 -6.17
CA PRO A 98 15.61 -9.69 -5.99
C PRO A 98 16.25 -8.77 -7.06
N ASP A 99 17.35 -8.11 -6.70
CA ASP A 99 18.13 -7.25 -7.59
C ASP A 99 19.06 -8.06 -8.52
N SER A 100 18.48 -8.88 -9.39
CA SER A 100 19.20 -9.59 -10.46
C SER A 100 19.14 -8.83 -11.79
N ASP A 101 20.15 -9.02 -12.66
CA ASP A 101 20.16 -8.40 -13.99
C ASP A 101 18.94 -8.80 -14.83
N ASN A 102 18.52 -10.06 -14.75
CA ASN A 102 17.32 -10.55 -15.42
C ASN A 102 16.05 -9.82 -14.96
N ASN A 103 15.94 -9.51 -13.66
CA ASN A 103 14.80 -8.80 -13.11
C ASN A 103 14.87 -7.27 -13.32
N ARG A 104 16.05 -6.74 -13.64
CA ARG A 104 16.20 -5.34 -14.07
C ARG A 104 15.80 -5.16 -15.55
N LEU A 105 16.02 -6.19 -16.37
CA LEU A 105 15.70 -6.21 -17.79
C LEU A 105 14.27 -6.68 -18.09
N SER A 106 13.55 -7.24 -17.10
CA SER A 106 12.18 -7.73 -17.24
C SER A 106 11.13 -6.63 -17.49
N GLY A 107 11.50 -5.36 -17.29
CA GLY A 107 10.67 -4.20 -17.66
C GLY A 107 9.36 -4.10 -16.87
N MET A 108 8.23 -4.26 -17.58
CA MET A 108 6.89 -4.25 -16.99
C MET A 108 6.29 -5.66 -17.03
N SER A 109 5.76 -6.09 -15.88
CA SER A 109 4.97 -7.30 -15.74
C SER A 109 3.53 -6.94 -15.35
N ILE A 110 2.57 -7.83 -15.58
CA ILE A 110 1.18 -7.64 -15.15
C ILE A 110 0.89 -8.61 -14.03
N LEU A 111 0.46 -8.09 -12.88
CA LEU A 111 -0.11 -8.90 -11.81
C LEU A 111 -1.60 -9.05 -12.07
N THR A 112 -2.07 -10.30 -12.09
CA THR A 112 -3.50 -10.63 -12.19
C THR A 112 -3.94 -11.28 -10.88
N LEU A 113 -5.01 -10.77 -10.31
CA LEU A 113 -5.65 -11.31 -9.10
C LEU A 113 -7.08 -11.68 -9.46
N GLU A 114 -7.44 -12.94 -9.23
CA GLU A 114 -8.73 -13.51 -9.56
C GLU A 114 -9.43 -13.91 -8.28
N LEU A 115 -10.65 -13.43 -8.11
CA LEU A 115 -11.54 -13.86 -7.04
C LEU A 115 -12.41 -14.97 -7.62
N VAL A 116 -12.30 -16.15 -7.03
CA VAL A 116 -12.94 -17.37 -7.51
C VAL A 116 -13.94 -17.86 -6.46
N ASP A 117 -15.09 -18.37 -6.90
CA ASP A 117 -16.10 -18.99 -6.05
C ASP A 117 -15.74 -20.44 -5.69
N ASN A 118 -16.47 -21.05 -4.76
CA ASN A 118 -16.32 -22.44 -4.35
C ASN A 118 -16.50 -23.46 -5.51
N THR A 119 -17.12 -23.04 -6.62
CA THR A 119 -17.28 -23.85 -7.84
C THR A 119 -16.26 -23.52 -8.92
N GLU A 120 -15.12 -22.91 -8.55
CA GLU A 120 -14.03 -22.50 -9.46
C GLU A 120 -14.42 -21.45 -10.53
N ASN A 121 -15.55 -20.76 -10.33
CA ASN A 121 -15.99 -19.71 -11.25
C ASN A 121 -15.36 -18.37 -10.87
N THR A 122 -14.77 -17.66 -11.84
CA THR A 122 -14.21 -16.33 -11.61
C THR A 122 -15.33 -15.31 -11.37
N ILE A 123 -15.41 -14.78 -10.15
CA ILE A 123 -16.35 -13.73 -9.75
C ILE A 123 -15.85 -12.37 -10.24
N LYS A 124 -14.57 -12.08 -10.01
CA LYS A 124 -13.93 -10.82 -10.39
C LYS A 124 -12.46 -11.02 -10.73
N MET A 125 -11.96 -10.18 -11.64
CA MET A 125 -10.56 -10.17 -12.04
C MET A 125 -10.00 -8.76 -11.93
N PHE A 126 -8.84 -8.62 -11.32
CA PHE A 126 -8.09 -7.37 -11.19
C PHE A 126 -6.75 -7.53 -11.88
N ARG A 127 -6.38 -6.55 -12.71
CA ARG A 127 -5.08 -6.53 -13.40
C ARG A 127 -4.38 -5.23 -13.10
N LYS A 128 -3.14 -5.30 -12.62
CA LYS A 128 -2.30 -4.13 -12.34
C LYS A 128 -0.92 -4.30 -12.96
N PRO A 129 -0.46 -3.32 -13.76
CA PRO A 129 0.91 -3.32 -14.23
C PRO A 129 1.86 -3.06 -13.06
N VAL A 130 2.91 -3.85 -12.97
CA VAL A 130 4.00 -3.72 -12.00
C VAL A 130 5.27 -3.57 -12.80
N SER A 131 6.04 -2.52 -12.54
CA SER A 131 7.32 -2.32 -13.19
C SER A 131 8.41 -2.09 -12.16
N ARG A 132 9.59 -2.61 -12.46
CA ARG A 132 10.80 -2.38 -11.67
C ARG A 132 11.73 -1.46 -12.44
N CYS A 133 11.20 -0.32 -12.89
CA CYS A 133 12.05 0.75 -13.37
C CYS A 133 12.75 1.37 -12.16
N ARG A 134 14.08 1.31 -12.12
CA ARG A 134 14.87 2.17 -11.23
C ARG A 134 14.50 3.61 -11.60
N ALA A 135 13.57 4.19 -10.86
CA ALA A 135 13.21 5.58 -11.03
C ALA A 135 14.49 6.37 -10.81
N LEU A 136 15.04 6.89 -11.90
CA LEU A 136 16.02 7.96 -11.85
C LEU A 136 15.26 9.10 -11.17
N ARG A 137 15.45 9.21 -9.85
CA ARG A 137 14.87 10.26 -9.03
C ARG A 137 15.59 11.55 -9.43
N VAL A 138 15.23 12.10 -10.57
CA VAL A 138 15.52 13.49 -10.90
C VAL A 138 14.64 14.29 -9.96
N ARG A 139 15.22 14.78 -8.85
CA ARG A 139 14.62 15.90 -8.13
C ARG A 139 14.83 17.11 -9.05
N PRO A 140 13.78 17.72 -9.65
CA PRO A 140 13.95 19.09 -10.09
C PRO A 140 14.25 19.92 -8.84
N ALA A 141 15.41 20.55 -8.82
CA ALA A 141 15.69 21.59 -7.86
C ALA A 141 14.66 22.70 -8.09
N PHE A 142 13.88 23.02 -7.05
CA PHE A 142 13.16 24.28 -7.00
C PHE A 142 14.20 25.40 -7.02
N THR A 143 14.41 26.03 -8.17
CA THR A 143 14.93 27.41 -8.21
C THR A 143 13.73 28.31 -7.96
N GLY A 144 13.63 28.81 -6.73
CA GLY A 144 12.74 29.92 -6.42
C GLY A 144 13.21 31.19 -7.10
N GLN A 145 12.24 31.94 -7.63
CA GLN A 145 12.20 33.40 -7.62
C GLN A 145 10.78 33.79 -7.24
#